data_AF-A0A2I0QNH8-F1
#
_entry.id   AF-A0A2I0QNH8-F1
#
_cell.length_a   1.000
_cell.length_b   1.000
_cell.length_c   1.000
_cell.angle_alpha   90.00
_cell.angle_beta   90.00
_cell.angle_gamma   90.00
#
_symmetry.space_group_name_H-M   'P 1'
#
loop_
_entity.id
_entity.type
_entity.pdbx_description
1 polymer ?
#
loop_
_entity_poly.entity_id
_entity_poly.type
_entity_poly.pdbx_seq_one_letter_code
_entity_poly.pdbx_strand_id
1 'polypeptide(L)' 'MQGVGEIPGLVCKNFDDNNTDYVIVGGFAVIFYGNPRTTMDLDVVMQINADNFSEIEKPVNFLAGTDFLQTYLI' A
#
# COMPACT_ATOMS: atom_id res chain seq x y z
N MET A 1 -15.70 -8.81 -10.30
CA MET A 1 -14.69 -7.73 -10.34
C MET A 1 -14.37 -7.40 -8.90
N GLN A 2 -13.15 -7.66 -8.48
CA GLN A 2 -12.66 -7.08 -7.23
C GLN A 2 -12.68 -5.55 -7.39
N GLY A 3 -13.23 -4.85 -6.41
CA GLY A 3 -13.40 -3.40 -6.48
C GLY A 3 -12.04 -2.70 -6.48
N VAL A 4 -11.92 -1.57 -7.18
CA VAL A 4 -10.67 -0.75 -7.23
C VAL A 4 -10.16 -0.37 -5.83
N GLY A 5 -11.01 -0.40 -4.80
CA GLY A 5 -10.64 -0.12 -3.41
C GLY A 5 -10.08 -1.31 -2.61
N GLU A 6 -10.05 -2.53 -3.14
CA GLU A 6 -9.61 -3.71 -2.36
C GLU A 6 -8.11 -3.67 -2.02
N ILE A 7 -7.25 -3.36 -3.00
CA ILE A 7 -5.80 -3.27 -2.79
C ILE A 7 -5.45 -2.12 -1.81
N PRO A 8 -5.92 -0.87 -2.02
CA PRO A 8 -5.71 0.19 -1.04
C PRO A 8 -6.22 -0.16 0.35
N GLY A 9 -7.40 -0.81 0.46
CA GLY A 9 -7.96 -1.22 1.74
C GLY A 9 -7.11 -2.27 2.46
N LEU A 10 -6.57 -3.25 1.74
CA LEU A 10 -5.65 -4.25 2.29
C LEU A 10 -4.36 -3.61 2.80
N VAL A 11 -3.77 -2.70 2.03
CA VAL A 11 -2.53 -1.99 2.41
C VAL A 11 -2.76 -1.12 3.65
N CYS A 12 -3.86 -0.34 3.67
CA CYS A 12 -4.22 0.49 4.82
C CYS A 12 -4.38 -0.36 6.08
N LYS A 13 -5.18 -1.44 5.99
CA LYS A 13 -5.39 -2.35 7.12
C LYS A 13 -4.10 -2.95 7.65
N ASN A 14 -3.19 -3.38 6.77
CA ASN A 14 -1.91 -3.94 7.17
C ASN A 14 -1.05 -2.92 7.93
N PHE A 15 -1.00 -1.66 7.48
CA PHE A 15 -0.25 -0.62 8.19
C PHE A 15 -0.92 -0.23 9.51
N ASP A 16 -2.26 -0.12 9.54
CA ASP A 16 -3.03 0.14 10.76
C ASP A 16 -2.80 -0.94 11.83
N ASP A 17 -2.87 -2.23 11.44
CA ASP A 17 -2.64 -3.37 12.33
C ASP A 17 -1.21 -3.40 12.91
N ASN A 18 -0.24 -2.82 12.19
CA ASN A 18 1.16 -2.70 12.62
C ASN A 18 1.46 -1.37 13.33
N ASN A 19 0.46 -0.51 13.59
CA ASN A 19 0.63 0.84 14.15
C ASN A 19 1.69 1.66 13.39
N THR A 20 1.71 1.51 12.07
CA THR A 20 2.60 2.25 11.18
C THR A 20 1.90 3.52 10.75
N ASP A 21 2.49 4.69 10.97
CA ASP A 21 1.99 5.93 10.39
C ASP A 21 2.33 5.99 8.90
N TYR A 22 1.34 6.30 8.05
CA TYR A 22 1.53 6.35 6.59
C TYR A 22 0.65 7.39 5.91
N VAL A 23 0.98 7.69 4.66
CA VAL A 23 0.17 8.48 3.75
C VAL A 23 0.21 7.88 2.35
N ILE A 24 -0.96 7.65 1.75
CA ILE A 24 -1.08 7.32 0.34
C ILE A 24 -0.78 8.56 -0.49
N VAL A 25 0.12 8.43 -1.46
CA VAL A 25 0.53 9.52 -2.35
C VAL A 25 0.32 9.12 -3.81
N GLY A 26 0.86 9.91 -4.74
CA GLY A 26 0.88 9.56 -6.15
C GLY A 26 -0.49 9.55 -6.82
N GLY A 27 -0.66 8.66 -7.80
CA GLY A 27 -1.83 8.67 -8.68
C GLY A 27 -3.13 8.30 -8.01
N PHE A 28 -3.09 7.38 -7.06
CA PHE A 28 -4.29 6.97 -6.32
C PHE A 28 -4.83 8.13 -5.46
N ALA A 29 -3.96 8.90 -4.80
CA ALA A 29 -4.38 10.07 -4.03
C ALA A 29 -5.08 11.12 -4.91
N VAL A 30 -4.56 11.36 -6.12
CA VAL A 30 -5.17 12.29 -7.09
C VAL A 30 -6.58 11.83 -7.50
N ILE A 31 -6.77 10.53 -7.77
CA ILE A 31 -8.06 9.93 -8.08
C ILE A 31 -9.03 10.09 -6.90
N PHE A 32 -8.56 9.81 -5.68
CA PHE A 32 -9.35 9.92 -4.46
C PHE A 32 -9.92 11.33 -4.26
N TYR A 33 -9.14 12.37 -4.57
CA TYR A 33 -9.57 13.77 -4.54
C TYR A 33 -10.35 14.23 -5.80
N GLY A 34 -10.88 13.29 -6.58
CA GLY A 34 -11.81 13.58 -7.67
C GLY A 34 -11.16 14.05 -8.97
N ASN A 35 -9.84 13.90 -9.13
CA ASN A 35 -9.15 14.17 -10.40
C ASN A 35 -8.97 12.86 -11.17
N PRO A 36 -9.77 12.60 -12.22
CA PRO A 36 -9.76 11.32 -12.91
C PRO A 36 -8.45 11.12 -13.67
N ARG A 37 -7.76 10.02 -13.39
CA ARG A 37 -6.61 9.54 -14.15
C ARG A 37 -6.46 8.04 -13.97
N THR A 38 -5.56 7.44 -14.74
CA THR A 38 -5.13 6.06 -14.53
C THR A 38 -3.87 6.02 -13.67
N THR A 39 -3.76 4.95 -12.89
CA THR A 39 -2.57 4.56 -12.13
C THR A 39 -2.55 3.03 -12.11
N MET A 40 -1.38 2.41 -12.19
CA MET A 40 -1.25 0.94 -12.14
C MET A 40 -0.73 0.45 -10.80
N ASP A 41 -0.19 1.36 -10.01
CA ASP A 41 0.49 1.17 -8.74
C ASP A 41 -0.19 1.98 -7.62
N LEU A 42 0.22 1.67 -6.40
CA LEU A 42 -0.13 2.39 -5.18
C LEU A 42 1.15 2.85 -4.50
N ASP A 43 1.36 4.16 -4.45
CA ASP A 43 2.50 4.76 -3.76
C ASP A 43 2.14 5.08 -2.31
N VAL A 44 2.98 4.66 -1.37
CA VAL A 44 2.80 4.96 0.06
C VAL A 44 4.12 5.44 0.67
N VAL A 45 4.03 6.49 1.48
CA VAL A 45 5.11 6.91 2.38
C VAL A 45 4.75 6.46 3.78
N MET A 46 5.67 5.77 4.45
CA MET A 46 5.51 5.31 5.83
C MET A 46 6.56 5.94 6.74
N GLN A 47 6.18 6.21 7.99
CA GLN A 47 7.12 6.59 9.03
C GLN A 47 7.91 5.36 9.47
N ILE A 48 9.23 5.51 9.56
CA ILE A 48 10.14 4.46 10.00
C ILE A 48 10.98 4.98 11.17
N ASN A 49 11.20 4.15 12.17
CA ASN A 49 12.23 4.39 13.16
C ASN A 49 13.57 3.85 12.65
N ALA A 50 14.58 4.71 12.52
CA ALA A 50 15.91 4.33 12.04
C ALA A 50 16.60 3.27 12.92
N ASP A 51 16.20 3.17 14.19
CA ASP A 51 16.76 2.20 15.14
C ASP A 51 15.97 0.88 15.18
N ASN A 52 14.84 0.77 14.46
CA ASN A 52 13.97 -0.41 14.47
C ASN A 52 13.48 -0.80 13.07
N PHE A 53 14.36 -1.42 12.29
CA PHE A 53 14.04 -1.92 10.94
C PHE A 53 12.92 -2.95 10.89
N SER A 54 12.57 -3.60 12.00
CA SER A 54 11.47 -4.58 12.04
C SER A 54 10.09 -3.96 11.76
N GLU A 55 9.96 -2.63 11.93
CA GLU A 55 8.76 -1.87 11.57
C GLU A 55 8.53 -1.82 10.05
N ILE A 56 9.59 -1.97 9.25
CA ILE A 56 9.50 -2.02 7.79
C ILE A 56 9.25 -3.46 7.35
N GLU A 57 9.99 -4.42 7.91
CA GLU A 57 9.98 -5.81 7.44
C GLU A 57 8.61 -6.46 7.58
N LYS A 58 7.91 -6.28 8.71
CA LYS A 58 6.61 -6.91 8.95
C LYS A 58 5.56 -6.54 7.88
N PRO A 59 5.25 -5.26 7.66
CA PRO A 59 4.22 -4.90 6.69
C PRO A 59 4.68 -5.18 5.25
N VAL A 60 5.96 -5.00 4.91
CA VAL A 60 6.47 -5.29 3.57
C VAL A 60 6.43 -6.79 3.27
N ASN A 61 6.86 -7.65 4.21
CA ASN A 61 6.85 -9.09 4.02
C ASN A 61 5.42 -9.64 3.97
N PHE A 62 4.47 -9.06 4.72
CA PHE A 62 3.06 -9.40 4.59
C PHE A 62 2.58 -9.17 3.14
N LEU A 63 2.86 -8.00 2.58
CA LEU A 63 2.46 -7.67 1.21
C LEU A 63 3.17 -8.57 0.18
N ALA A 64 4.48 -8.79 0.35
CA ALA A 64 5.30 -9.68 -0.48
C ALA A 64 4.79 -11.15 -0.49
N GLY A 65 4.29 -11.62 0.65
CA GLY A 65 3.73 -12.96 0.81
C GLY A 65 2.28 -13.10 0.34
N THR A 66 1.63 -12.01 -0.07
CA THR A 66 0.29 -12.09 -0.66
C THR A 66 0.37 -12.40 -2.15
N ASP A 67 -0.45 -13.34 -2.64
CA ASP A 67 -0.52 -13.73 -4.07
C ASP A 67 -0.88 -12.56 -5.01
N PHE A 68 -1.27 -11.40 -4.45
CA PHE A 68 -1.58 -10.17 -5.16
C PHE A 68 -0.38 -9.55 -5.88
N LEU A 69 0.87 -9.77 -5.45
CA LEU A 69 2.06 -9.23 -6.11
C LEU A 69 2.64 -10.13 -7.22
N GLN A 70 2.16 -11.38 -7.34
CA GLN A 70 2.65 -12.32 -8.36
C GLN A 70 1.88 -12.28 -9.69
N THR A 71 0.69 -11.66 -9.72
CA THR A 71 -0.11 -11.63 -10.94
C THR A 71 0.17 -10.35 -11.70
N TYR A 72 1.19 -10.32 -12.56
CA TYR A 72 1.35 -9.48 -13.79
C TYR A 72 2.78 -9.55 -14.37
N LEU A 73 3.48 -10.70 -14.23
CA LEU A 73 4.62 -11.03 -15.10
C LEU A 73 4.08 -11.85 -16.27
N ILE A 74 3.70 -11.15 -17.34
CA ILE A 74 3.62 -11.68 -18.71
C ILE A 74 4.62 -10.89 -19.55
#